data_AF-A0A944SPQ2-F1
#
_entry.id   AF-A0A944SPQ2-F1
#
_cell.length_a   1.000
_cell.length_b   1.000
_cell.length_c   1.000
_cell.angle_alpha   90.00
_cell.angle_beta   90.00
_cell.angle_gamma   90.00
#
_symmetry.space_group_name_H-M   'P 1'
#
loop_
_entity.id
_entity.type
_entity.pdbx_description
1 polymer ?
#
loop_
_entity_poly.entity_id
_entity_poly.type
_entity_poly.pdbx_seq_one_letter_code
_entity_poly.pdbx_strand_id
1 'polypeptide(L)'
;AFLSSVLAAGFVAKAQGGGPEEILAMIMGVCFLGAFIEIGLSQVLPQLRKLITPLVTGTVITIIGVSLIKVGLTDLAGGQWLLDNKPEFWGSLSNLFLGFLVLISIIILNRSSNQWLRLSSIVIGLAIGFVVALMMGKVNTSQLFVVQQVISIPIPFKYGFNFDIIAFIPIALIYVITAIESSGDITANCMISKQDVKGEGYINRIKNGVLGDGVNSAIAAVFNTFPNTTFSQNNGVIQLTGIASRHVGVWIGAILILMGLFPHIGSILRALPNPVLGGATIVMFGTVAVAGIKILATVNMNRRNMLILAVSFGMGIGVLLVPQFAGALASNIGGTFGKLMGSIFSSAITTGGLTVLILSAIMGEKQED
;
A
#
# COMPACT_ATOMS: atom_id res chain seq x y z
N ALA A 1 0.59 -1.95 0.89
CA ALA A 1 1.15 -3.03 1.73
C ALA A 1 2.68 -3.20 1.64
N PHE A 2 3.30 -3.11 0.46
CA PHE A 2 4.68 -3.60 0.22
C PHE A 2 5.85 -2.74 0.72
N LEU A 3 5.63 -1.48 1.15
CA LEU A 3 6.73 -0.53 1.39
C LEU A 3 7.80 -1.06 2.34
N SER A 4 7.42 -1.60 3.49
CA SER A 4 8.36 -2.13 4.49
C SER A 4 9.17 -3.32 3.97
N SER A 5 8.51 -4.29 3.32
CA SER A 5 9.20 -5.47 2.79
C SER A 5 10.09 -5.16 1.59
N VAL A 6 9.71 -4.20 0.76
CA VAL A 6 10.54 -3.71 -0.35
C VAL A 6 11.79 -3.00 0.18
N LEU A 7 11.65 -2.16 1.20
CA LEU A 7 12.80 -1.54 1.86
C LEU A 7 13.71 -2.58 2.50
N ALA A 8 13.14 -3.60 3.15
CA ALA A 8 13.92 -4.71 3.72
C ALA A 8 14.72 -5.46 2.64
N ALA A 9 14.10 -5.78 1.49
CA ALA A 9 14.80 -6.39 0.36
C ALA A 9 15.94 -5.49 -0.15
N GLY A 10 15.71 -4.18 -0.26
CA GLY A 10 16.76 -3.24 -0.64
C GLY A 10 17.91 -3.15 0.37
N PHE A 11 17.63 -3.26 1.67
CA PHE A 11 18.68 -3.32 2.69
C PHE A 11 19.47 -4.62 2.67
N VAL A 12 18.85 -5.75 2.29
CA VAL A 12 19.56 -7.02 2.08
C VAL A 12 20.57 -6.87 0.94
N ALA A 13 20.15 -6.36 -0.22
CA ALA A 13 21.07 -6.09 -1.34
C ALA A 13 22.19 -5.12 -0.93
N LYS A 14 21.84 -4.02 -0.24
CA LYS A 14 22.84 -3.04 0.23
C LYS A 14 23.85 -3.67 1.20
N ALA A 15 23.40 -4.53 2.11
CA ALA A 15 24.27 -5.22 3.07
C ALA A 15 25.22 -6.23 2.40
N GLN A 16 24.85 -6.75 1.22
CA GLN A 16 25.71 -7.58 0.38
C GLN A 16 26.72 -6.75 -0.45
N GLY A 17 26.76 -5.43 -0.26
CA GLY A 17 27.62 -4.52 -1.02
C GLY A 17 27.00 -4.04 -2.33
N GLY A 18 25.70 -4.28 -2.52
CA GLY A 18 25.04 -4.01 -3.79
C GLY A 18 24.86 -2.53 -4.11
N GLY A 19 25.12 -2.16 -5.36
CA GLY A 19 24.84 -0.83 -5.90
C GLY A 19 23.34 -0.54 -6.10
N PRO A 20 22.96 0.69 -6.48
CA PRO A 20 21.55 1.06 -6.69
C PRO A 20 20.82 0.18 -7.72
N GLU A 21 21.49 -0.21 -8.81
CA GLU A 21 20.91 -1.09 -9.84
C GLU A 21 20.70 -2.51 -9.31
N GLU A 22 21.65 -3.05 -8.54
CA GLU A 22 21.54 -4.38 -7.94
C GLU A 22 20.46 -4.45 -6.85
N ILE A 23 20.28 -3.35 -6.08
CA ILE A 23 19.17 -3.19 -5.16
C ILE A 23 17.83 -3.28 -5.91
N LEU A 24 17.70 -2.56 -7.03
CA LEU A 24 16.50 -2.60 -7.84
C LEU A 24 16.30 -3.96 -8.49
N ALA A 25 17.36 -4.60 -8.99
CA ALA A 25 17.32 -5.95 -9.54
C ALA A 25 16.83 -6.98 -8.51
N MET A 26 17.31 -6.87 -7.26
CA MET A 26 16.87 -7.73 -6.16
C MET A 26 15.40 -7.51 -5.87
N ILE A 27 14.97 -6.26 -5.65
CA ILE A 27 13.57 -5.93 -5.37
C ILE A 27 12.66 -6.44 -6.50
N MET A 28 12.98 -6.16 -7.76
CA MET A 28 12.16 -6.58 -8.89
C MET A 28 12.12 -8.11 -9.03
N GLY A 29 13.24 -8.80 -8.83
CA GLY A 29 13.28 -10.27 -8.92
C GLY A 29 12.47 -10.96 -7.83
N VAL A 30 12.58 -10.52 -6.57
CA VAL A 30 11.76 -11.08 -5.47
C VAL A 30 10.28 -10.70 -5.59
N CYS A 31 9.96 -9.51 -6.09
CA CYS A 31 8.58 -9.09 -6.35
C CYS A 31 7.96 -9.89 -7.51
N PHE A 32 8.72 -10.13 -8.58
CA PHE A 32 8.29 -10.96 -9.71
C PHE A 32 7.98 -12.38 -9.26
N LEU A 33 8.90 -13.01 -8.53
CA LEU A 33 8.69 -14.37 -8.02
C LEU A 33 7.56 -14.42 -6.97
N GLY A 34 7.45 -13.39 -6.14
CA GLY A 34 6.39 -13.30 -5.13
C GLY A 34 5.00 -13.22 -5.76
N ALA A 35 4.87 -12.57 -6.92
CA ALA A 35 3.60 -12.46 -7.63
C ALA A 35 3.03 -13.85 -8.03
N PHE A 36 3.88 -14.84 -8.28
CA PHE A 36 3.43 -16.22 -8.54
C PHE A 36 2.78 -16.89 -7.33
N ILE A 37 3.11 -16.46 -6.11
CA ILE A 37 2.42 -16.93 -4.90
C ILE A 37 0.96 -16.46 -4.95
N GLU A 38 0.72 -15.20 -5.27
CA GLU A 38 -0.64 -14.65 -5.40
C GLU A 38 -1.42 -15.28 -6.56
N ILE A 39 -0.77 -15.50 -7.71
CA ILE A 39 -1.33 -16.22 -8.86
C ILE A 39 -1.72 -17.64 -8.44
N GLY A 40 -0.85 -18.37 -7.74
CA GLY A 40 -1.15 -19.71 -7.23
C GLY A 40 -2.28 -19.71 -6.21
N LEU A 41 -2.25 -18.76 -5.27
CA LEU A 41 -3.30 -18.57 -4.26
C LEU A 41 -4.66 -18.31 -4.90
N SER A 42 -4.72 -17.55 -5.99
CA SER A 42 -5.98 -17.25 -6.69
C SER A 42 -6.78 -18.53 -7.02
N GLN A 43 -6.10 -19.63 -7.33
CA GLN A 43 -6.73 -20.91 -7.69
C GLN A 43 -7.24 -21.69 -6.48
N VAL A 44 -6.65 -21.46 -5.29
CA VAL A 44 -7.00 -22.14 -4.03
C VAL A 44 -7.81 -21.27 -3.07
N LEU A 45 -8.05 -20.00 -3.40
CA LEU A 45 -8.91 -19.07 -2.65
C LEU A 45 -10.30 -19.63 -2.34
N PRO A 46 -11.01 -20.34 -3.24
CA PRO A 46 -12.30 -20.94 -2.92
C PRO A 46 -12.26 -21.87 -1.69
N GLN A 47 -11.15 -22.59 -1.52
CA GLN A 47 -10.88 -23.47 -0.39
C GLN A 47 -10.46 -22.68 0.86
N LEU A 48 -9.78 -21.54 0.68
CA LEU A 48 -9.32 -20.65 1.75
C LEU A 48 -10.36 -19.64 2.24
N ARG A 49 -11.63 -19.75 1.79
CA ARG A 49 -12.75 -18.86 2.19
C ARG A 49 -12.90 -18.66 3.70
N LYS A 50 -12.51 -19.66 4.49
CA LYS A 50 -12.56 -19.62 5.97
C LYS A 50 -11.56 -18.61 6.57
N LEU A 51 -10.53 -18.22 5.82
CA LEU A 51 -9.54 -17.24 6.23
C LEU A 51 -9.95 -15.82 5.82
N ILE A 52 -10.76 -15.67 4.77
CA ILE A 52 -11.21 -14.38 4.23
C ILE A 52 -12.48 -13.95 4.95
N THR A 53 -12.34 -13.68 6.24
CA THR A 53 -13.44 -13.15 7.07
C THR A 53 -13.37 -11.62 7.13
N PRO A 54 -14.50 -10.93 7.37
CA PRO A 54 -14.47 -9.48 7.61
C PRO A 54 -13.59 -9.10 8.81
N LEU A 55 -13.44 -10.00 9.80
CA LEU A 55 -12.52 -9.84 10.92
C LEU A 55 -11.07 -9.76 10.41
N VAL A 56 -10.59 -10.79 9.71
CA VAL A 56 -9.21 -10.85 9.18
C VAL A 56 -8.93 -9.68 8.24
N THR A 57 -9.84 -9.46 7.28
CA THR A 57 -9.71 -8.43 6.25
C THR A 57 -9.69 -7.03 6.87
N GLY A 58 -10.64 -6.73 7.76
CA GLY A 58 -10.74 -5.43 8.44
C GLY A 58 -9.54 -5.15 9.35
N THR A 59 -9.02 -6.17 10.06
CA THR A 59 -7.80 -6.04 10.87
C THR A 59 -6.59 -5.70 10.00
N VAL A 60 -6.37 -6.45 8.91
CA VAL A 60 -5.25 -6.24 7.98
C VAL A 60 -5.28 -4.84 7.39
N ILE A 61 -6.42 -4.42 6.80
CA ILE A 61 -6.56 -3.11 6.16
C ILE A 61 -6.34 -1.98 7.17
N THR A 62 -6.85 -2.14 8.40
CA THR A 62 -6.64 -1.15 9.47
C THR A 62 -5.15 -1.01 9.82
N ILE A 63 -4.43 -2.14 9.95
CA ILE A 63 -2.98 -2.12 10.23
C ILE A 63 -2.20 -1.48 9.07
N ILE A 64 -2.57 -1.80 7.82
CA ILE A 64 -1.97 -1.16 6.64
C ILE A 64 -2.13 0.36 6.73
N GLY A 65 -3.36 0.84 6.89
CA GLY A 65 -3.65 2.27 6.99
C GLY A 65 -2.88 2.95 8.13
N VAL A 66 -2.95 2.40 9.36
CA VAL A 66 -2.25 2.95 10.53
C VAL A 66 -0.74 2.97 10.34
N SER A 67 -0.16 1.91 9.75
CA SER A 67 1.29 1.85 9.52
C SER A 67 1.79 2.90 8.52
N LEU A 68 0.97 3.25 7.53
CA LEU A 68 1.32 4.21 6.49
C LEU A 68 1.11 5.67 6.94
N ILE A 69 0.29 5.93 7.96
CA ILE A 69 0.16 7.27 8.57
C ILE A 69 1.52 7.80 9.03
N LYS A 70 2.39 6.94 9.58
CA LYS A 70 3.76 7.31 9.97
C LYS A 70 4.55 7.90 8.80
N VAL A 71 4.42 7.31 7.62
CA VAL A 71 5.09 7.78 6.40
C VAL A 71 4.55 9.15 5.99
N GLY A 72 3.21 9.29 5.93
CA GLY A 72 2.60 10.57 5.58
C GLY A 72 2.96 11.71 6.52
N LEU A 73 3.07 11.44 7.82
CA LEU A 73 3.51 12.45 8.80
C LEU A 73 5.01 12.79 8.64
N THR A 74 5.84 11.80 8.34
CA THR A 74 7.27 12.00 8.07
C THR A 74 7.48 12.88 6.84
N ASP A 75 6.70 12.66 5.78
CA ASP A 75 6.72 13.46 4.56
C ASP A 75 6.19 14.87 4.79
N LEU A 76 5.11 15.03 5.58
CA LEU A 76 4.55 16.33 5.95
C LEU A 76 5.60 17.23 6.62
N ALA A 77 6.47 16.66 7.44
CA ALA A 77 7.53 17.39 8.13
C ALA A 77 8.74 17.71 7.23
N GLY A 78 8.89 17.07 6.07
CA GLY A 78 10.02 17.29 5.15
C GLY A 78 10.55 16.04 4.45
N GLY A 79 10.09 14.86 4.86
CA GLY A 79 10.50 13.56 4.32
C GLY A 79 11.64 12.91 5.07
N GLN A 80 11.82 11.62 4.80
CA GLN A 80 12.79 10.75 5.51
C GLN A 80 14.24 11.23 5.32
N TRP A 81 14.62 11.67 4.12
CA TRP A 81 15.98 12.13 3.86
C TRP A 81 16.37 13.32 4.76
N LEU A 82 15.44 14.24 5.01
CA LEU A 82 15.69 15.41 5.85
C LEU A 82 15.81 14.99 7.33
N LEU A 83 15.00 14.03 7.77
CA LEU A 83 15.10 13.46 9.11
C LEU A 83 16.47 12.82 9.37
N ASP A 84 17.00 12.10 8.39
CA ASP A 84 18.25 11.34 8.54
C ASP A 84 19.51 12.20 8.37
N ASN A 85 19.47 13.22 7.50
CA ASN A 85 20.67 13.99 7.12
C ASN A 85 20.71 15.42 7.69
N LYS A 86 19.55 16.01 7.95
CA LYS A 86 19.40 17.42 8.34
C LYS A 86 18.20 17.64 9.29
N PRO A 87 18.20 16.98 10.47
CA PRO A 87 17.06 16.96 11.37
C PRO A 87 16.63 18.37 11.84
N GLU A 88 17.53 19.35 11.81
CA GLU A 88 17.24 20.75 12.15
C GLU A 88 16.24 21.44 11.19
N PHE A 89 16.16 20.97 9.94
CA PHE A 89 15.19 21.49 8.96
C PHE A 89 13.91 20.63 8.89
N TRP A 90 13.92 19.46 9.53
CA TRP A 90 12.75 18.60 9.63
C TRP A 90 11.73 19.22 10.58
N GLY A 91 10.47 19.28 10.14
CA GLY A 91 9.41 19.98 10.87
C GLY A 91 9.53 21.51 10.84
N SER A 92 10.32 22.09 9.93
CA SER A 92 10.37 23.54 9.76
C SER A 92 8.98 24.14 9.48
N LEU A 93 8.70 25.35 9.99
CA LEU A 93 7.42 26.04 9.80
C LEU A 93 7.01 26.11 8.32
N SER A 94 7.98 26.26 7.44
CA SER A 94 7.76 26.30 5.99
C SER A 94 7.32 24.95 5.40
N ASN A 95 7.80 23.82 5.92
CA ASN A 95 7.35 22.48 5.51
C ASN A 95 5.95 22.19 6.07
N LEU A 96 5.78 22.43 7.38
CA LEU A 96 4.49 22.24 8.05
C LEU A 96 3.40 23.08 7.39
N PHE A 97 3.68 24.35 7.08
CA PHE A 97 2.75 25.23 6.37
C PHE A 97 2.26 24.62 5.05
N LEU A 98 3.16 24.11 4.20
CA LEU A 98 2.78 23.49 2.94
C LEU A 98 1.92 22.24 3.14
N GLY A 99 2.33 21.34 4.04
CA GLY A 99 1.58 20.11 4.30
C GLY A 99 0.20 20.36 4.92
N PHE A 100 0.11 21.27 5.89
CA PHE A 100 -1.16 21.69 6.47
C PHE A 100 -2.03 22.46 5.49
N LEU A 101 -1.46 23.28 4.61
CA LEU A 101 -2.21 23.97 3.55
C LEU A 101 -2.91 22.94 2.66
N VAL A 102 -2.20 21.90 2.22
CA VAL A 102 -2.78 20.81 1.42
C VAL A 102 -3.87 20.10 2.21
N LEU A 103 -3.57 19.69 3.44
CA LEU A 103 -4.51 18.98 4.31
C LEU A 103 -5.82 19.78 4.54
N ILE A 104 -5.69 21.05 4.92
CA ILE A 104 -6.82 21.96 5.15
C ILE A 104 -7.60 22.18 3.85
N SER A 105 -6.91 22.36 2.71
CA SER A 105 -7.57 22.49 1.40
C SER A 105 -8.40 21.26 1.08
N ILE A 106 -7.88 20.05 1.32
CA ILE A 106 -8.60 18.79 1.11
C ILE A 106 -9.84 18.71 2.03
N ILE A 107 -9.72 19.10 3.30
CA ILE A 107 -10.83 19.09 4.26
C ILE A 107 -11.93 20.07 3.84
N ILE A 108 -11.56 21.30 3.47
CA ILE A 108 -12.51 22.34 3.03
C ILE A 108 -13.24 21.88 1.76
N LEU A 109 -12.52 21.32 0.79
CA LEU A 109 -13.11 20.81 -0.45
C LEU A 109 -14.03 19.61 -0.19
N ASN A 110 -13.69 18.73 0.75
CA ASN A 110 -14.55 17.61 1.15
C ASN A 110 -15.85 18.05 1.85
N ARG A 111 -15.85 19.23 2.49
CA ARG A 111 -17.08 19.80 3.08
C ARG A 111 -18.02 20.40 2.03
N SER A 112 -17.58 20.58 0.79
CA SER A 112 -18.40 21.17 -0.27
C SER A 112 -19.65 20.35 -0.56
N SER A 113 -20.77 21.03 -0.84
CA SER A 113 -22.00 20.40 -1.31
C SER A 113 -21.85 19.80 -2.71
N ASN A 114 -20.89 20.28 -3.51
CA ASN A 114 -20.62 19.77 -4.85
C ASN A 114 -19.83 18.46 -4.79
N GLN A 115 -20.42 17.39 -5.33
CA GLN A 115 -19.83 16.06 -5.37
C GLN A 115 -18.49 15.99 -6.10
N TRP A 116 -18.33 16.72 -7.21
CA TRP A 116 -17.12 16.70 -8.02
C TRP A 116 -15.93 17.34 -7.30
N LEU A 117 -16.18 18.36 -6.47
CA LEU A 117 -15.17 18.96 -5.61
C LEU A 117 -14.73 18.02 -4.49
N ARG A 118 -15.66 17.25 -3.91
CA ARG A 118 -15.31 16.22 -2.91
C ARG A 118 -14.43 15.13 -3.51
N LEU A 119 -14.84 14.60 -4.67
CA LEU A 119 -14.09 13.55 -5.38
C LEU A 119 -12.70 13.99 -5.84
N SER A 120 -12.57 15.25 -6.26
CA SER A 120 -11.30 15.81 -6.77
C SER A 120 -10.47 16.51 -5.70
N SER A 121 -10.91 16.48 -4.43
CA SER A 121 -10.33 17.25 -3.32
C SER A 121 -8.83 17.01 -3.15
N ILE A 122 -8.37 15.77 -3.24
CA ILE A 122 -6.96 15.40 -3.12
C ILE A 122 -6.14 15.99 -4.27
N VAL A 123 -6.60 15.85 -5.51
CA VAL A 123 -5.91 16.36 -6.70
C VAL A 123 -5.82 17.88 -6.66
N ILE A 124 -6.92 18.56 -6.31
CA ILE A 124 -6.96 20.03 -6.19
C ILE A 124 -6.07 20.49 -5.02
N GLY A 125 -6.10 19.79 -3.88
CA GLY A 125 -5.23 20.09 -2.74
C GLY A 125 -3.74 19.98 -3.08
N LEU A 126 -3.35 18.93 -3.79
CA LEU A 126 -1.98 18.75 -4.30
C LEU A 126 -1.60 19.88 -5.28
N ALA A 127 -2.50 20.26 -6.19
CA ALA A 127 -2.27 21.35 -7.12
C ALA A 127 -2.07 22.69 -6.40
N ILE A 128 -2.90 23.01 -5.40
CA ILE A 128 -2.74 24.20 -4.54
C ILE A 128 -1.38 24.17 -3.85
N GLY A 129 -1.04 23.05 -3.19
CA GLY A 129 0.24 22.90 -2.51
C GLY A 129 1.45 23.04 -3.44
N PHE A 130 1.36 22.51 -4.65
CA PHE A 130 2.41 22.64 -5.66
C PHE A 130 2.60 24.08 -6.13
N VAL A 131 1.51 24.81 -6.41
CA VAL A 131 1.56 26.23 -6.80
C VAL A 131 2.19 27.08 -5.70
N VAL A 132 1.77 26.88 -4.44
CA VAL A 132 2.36 27.62 -3.32
C VAL A 132 3.84 27.24 -3.12
N ALA A 133 4.20 25.96 -3.28
CA ALA A 133 5.59 25.54 -3.19
C ALA A 133 6.47 26.13 -4.30
N LEU A 134 5.94 26.29 -5.52
CA LEU A 134 6.60 27.00 -6.61
C LEU A 134 6.87 28.46 -6.23
N MET A 135 5.87 29.16 -5.68
CA MET A 135 6.02 30.55 -5.23
C MET A 135 7.03 30.69 -4.08
N MET A 136 7.15 29.67 -3.22
CA MET A 136 8.14 29.62 -2.13
C MET A 136 9.55 29.20 -2.59
N GLY A 137 9.76 28.93 -3.89
CA GLY A 137 11.06 28.50 -4.42
C GLY A 137 11.50 27.10 -3.95
N LYS A 138 10.57 26.27 -3.45
CA LYS A 138 10.86 24.92 -2.94
C LYS A 138 10.82 23.83 -4.02
N VAL A 139 10.44 24.19 -5.24
CA VAL A 139 10.36 23.28 -6.37
C VAL A 139 11.59 23.50 -7.26
N ASN A 140 12.34 22.44 -7.51
CA ASN A 140 13.48 22.50 -8.41
C ASN A 140 13.01 22.47 -9.87
N THR A 141 12.78 23.65 -10.44
CA THR A 141 12.31 23.80 -11.82
C THR A 141 13.38 23.47 -12.87
N SER A 142 14.66 23.48 -12.49
CA SER A 142 15.77 23.17 -13.41
C SER A 142 15.68 21.73 -13.94
N GLN A 143 15.10 20.80 -13.18
CA GLN A 143 14.96 19.40 -13.58
C GLN A 143 13.69 19.08 -14.37
N LEU A 144 12.74 20.00 -14.47
CA LEU A 144 11.45 19.76 -15.15
C LEU A 144 11.61 19.57 -16.67
N PHE A 145 12.54 20.31 -17.28
CA PHE A 145 12.75 20.38 -18.73
C PHE A 145 14.02 19.70 -19.23
N VAL A 146 14.74 18.98 -18.36
CA VAL A 146 15.98 18.27 -18.73
C VAL A 146 15.68 17.04 -19.58
N VAL A 147 14.48 16.47 -19.46
CA VAL A 147 14.12 15.26 -20.20
C VAL A 147 13.86 15.61 -21.66
N GLN A 148 14.84 15.31 -22.52
CA GLN A 148 14.74 15.51 -23.98
C GLN A 148 13.90 14.44 -24.68
N GLN A 149 13.72 13.27 -24.05
CA GLN A 149 12.92 12.19 -24.60
C GLN A 149 11.43 12.51 -24.46
N VAL A 150 10.74 12.64 -25.59
CA VAL A 150 9.29 12.90 -25.61
C VAL A 150 8.50 11.65 -25.21
N ILE A 151 9.01 10.45 -25.55
CA ILE A 151 8.39 9.17 -25.25
C ILE A 151 9.42 8.27 -24.57
N SER A 152 9.04 7.66 -23.44
CA SER A 152 9.84 6.68 -22.72
C SER A 152 9.13 5.32 -22.72
N ILE A 153 9.61 4.41 -23.57
CA ILE A 153 9.08 3.05 -23.64
C ILE A 153 9.70 2.22 -22.49
N PRO A 154 8.89 1.54 -21.66
CA PRO A 154 9.42 0.73 -20.57
C PRO A 154 10.16 -0.50 -21.12
N ILE A 155 11.39 -0.70 -20.66
CA ILE A 155 12.27 -1.80 -21.08
C ILE A 155 12.08 -2.96 -20.09
N PRO A 156 11.71 -4.17 -20.54
CA PRO A 156 11.64 -5.35 -19.69
C PRO A 156 12.99 -5.62 -19.00
N PHE A 157 12.95 -5.88 -17.69
CA PHE A 157 14.11 -6.22 -16.86
C PHE A 157 15.29 -5.25 -16.99
N LYS A 158 15.02 -3.95 -17.11
CA LYS A 158 16.04 -2.90 -17.30
C LYS A 158 17.16 -2.96 -16.27
N TYR A 159 16.84 -3.25 -15.01
CA TYR A 159 17.83 -3.32 -13.93
C TYR A 159 18.40 -4.74 -13.72
N GLY A 160 17.96 -5.73 -14.50
CA GLY A 160 18.32 -7.14 -14.33
C GLY A 160 17.38 -7.90 -13.39
N PHE A 161 17.81 -9.10 -13.00
CA PHE A 161 17.05 -10.03 -12.17
C PHE A 161 17.95 -10.63 -11.09
N ASN A 162 17.60 -10.45 -9.82
CA ASN A 162 18.32 -11.04 -8.70
C ASN A 162 17.34 -11.60 -7.66
N PHE A 163 17.76 -12.64 -6.94
CA PHE A 163 16.93 -13.36 -5.99
C PHE A 163 17.69 -13.66 -4.70
N ASP A 164 17.08 -13.35 -3.57
CA ASP A 164 17.54 -13.73 -2.25
C ASP A 164 16.35 -14.28 -1.45
N ILE A 165 16.54 -15.44 -0.81
CA ILE A 165 15.48 -16.14 -0.10
C ILE A 165 15.01 -15.39 1.16
N ILE A 166 15.92 -14.67 1.84
CA ILE A 166 15.62 -13.89 3.04
C ILE A 166 14.79 -12.66 2.65
N ALA A 167 15.09 -12.03 1.52
CA ALA A 167 14.30 -10.94 0.96
C ALA A 167 12.95 -11.41 0.38
N PHE A 168 12.91 -12.61 -0.20
CA PHE A 168 11.72 -13.17 -0.83
C PHE A 168 10.60 -13.50 0.16
N ILE A 169 10.91 -14.17 1.28
CA ILE A 169 9.88 -14.69 2.19
C ILE A 169 8.96 -13.58 2.76
N PRO A 170 9.46 -12.44 3.26
CA PRO A 170 8.59 -11.33 3.70
C PRO A 170 7.68 -10.81 2.57
N ILE A 171 8.17 -10.77 1.33
CA ILE A 171 7.39 -10.31 0.17
C ILE A 171 6.34 -11.35 -0.20
N ALA A 172 6.68 -12.64 -0.21
CA ALA A 172 5.73 -13.73 -0.43
C ALA A 172 4.60 -13.72 0.61
N LEU A 173 4.91 -13.43 1.87
CA LEU A 173 3.91 -13.27 2.93
C LEU A 173 3.03 -12.04 2.72
N ILE A 174 3.60 -10.92 2.26
CA ILE A 174 2.77 -9.76 1.88
C ILE A 174 1.85 -10.11 0.72
N TYR A 175 2.29 -10.89 -0.28
CA TYR A 175 1.41 -11.35 -1.36
C TYR A 175 0.25 -12.24 -0.88
N VAL A 176 0.44 -13.02 0.18
CA VAL A 176 -0.67 -13.74 0.84
C VAL A 176 -1.65 -12.74 1.46
N ILE A 177 -1.13 -11.70 2.10
CA ILE A 177 -1.94 -10.67 2.76
C ILE A 177 -2.68 -9.81 1.72
N THR A 178 -2.04 -9.48 0.59
CA THR A 178 -2.69 -8.72 -0.49
C THR A 178 -3.77 -9.53 -1.16
N ALA A 179 -3.60 -10.86 -1.35
CA ALA A 179 -4.68 -11.70 -1.85
C ALA A 179 -5.95 -11.60 -0.97
N ILE A 180 -5.79 -11.47 0.35
CA ILE A 180 -6.90 -11.28 1.30
C ILE A 180 -7.46 -9.86 1.21
N GLU A 181 -6.59 -8.84 1.16
CA GLU A 181 -6.97 -7.43 0.95
C GLU A 181 -7.80 -7.28 -0.35
N SER A 182 -7.29 -7.78 -1.46
CA SER A 182 -7.93 -7.77 -2.77
C SER A 182 -9.27 -8.52 -2.78
N SER A 183 -9.35 -9.67 -2.10
CA SER A 183 -10.62 -10.38 -1.92
C SER A 183 -11.64 -9.53 -1.13
N GLY A 184 -11.18 -8.84 -0.09
CA GLY A 184 -11.98 -7.91 0.71
C GLY A 184 -12.51 -6.73 -0.09
N ASP A 185 -11.63 -6.10 -0.88
CA ASP A 185 -11.96 -4.95 -1.73
C ASP A 185 -12.95 -5.32 -2.83
N ILE A 186 -12.78 -6.50 -3.46
CA ILE A 186 -13.72 -7.04 -4.44
C ILE A 186 -15.08 -7.33 -3.79
N THR A 187 -15.09 -7.83 -2.56
CA THR A 187 -16.32 -8.09 -1.80
C THR A 187 -17.05 -6.78 -1.50
N ALA A 188 -16.34 -5.76 -1.01
CA ALA A 188 -16.88 -4.43 -0.79
C ALA A 188 -17.40 -3.81 -2.09
N ASN A 189 -16.69 -3.99 -3.20
CA ASN A 189 -17.13 -3.56 -4.52
C ASN A 189 -18.44 -4.27 -4.92
N CYS A 190 -18.57 -5.58 -4.74
CA CYS A 190 -19.79 -6.33 -5.01
C CYS A 190 -20.98 -5.78 -4.19
N MET A 191 -20.77 -5.49 -2.91
CA MET A 191 -21.81 -4.91 -2.04
C MET A 191 -22.28 -3.53 -2.56
N ILE A 192 -21.35 -2.65 -2.91
CA ILE A 192 -21.66 -1.29 -3.36
C ILE A 192 -22.28 -1.29 -4.76
N SER A 193 -21.84 -2.19 -5.64
CA SER A 193 -22.35 -2.37 -7.01
C SER A 193 -23.59 -3.27 -7.08
N LYS A 194 -24.15 -3.70 -5.94
CA LYS A 194 -25.34 -4.54 -5.82
C LYS A 194 -25.22 -5.87 -6.58
N GLN A 195 -24.03 -6.47 -6.55
CA GLN A 195 -23.74 -7.81 -7.08
C GLN A 195 -23.82 -8.86 -5.97
N ASP A 196 -23.94 -10.13 -6.35
CA ASP A 196 -23.96 -11.23 -5.38
C ASP A 196 -22.66 -11.29 -4.57
N VAL A 197 -22.80 -11.49 -3.27
CA VAL A 197 -21.69 -11.72 -2.32
C VAL A 197 -21.59 -13.19 -1.87
N LYS A 198 -22.37 -14.06 -2.50
CA LYS A 198 -22.40 -15.51 -2.27
C LYS A 198 -22.58 -16.24 -3.61
N GLY A 199 -22.28 -17.53 -3.63
CA GLY A 199 -22.43 -18.38 -4.82
C GLY A 199 -21.22 -18.37 -5.77
N GLU A 200 -21.29 -19.19 -6.81
CA GLU A 200 -20.16 -19.43 -7.73
C GLU A 200 -19.71 -18.19 -8.48
N GLY A 201 -20.65 -17.33 -8.90
CA GLY A 201 -20.32 -16.07 -9.59
C GLY A 201 -19.46 -15.13 -8.75
N TYR A 202 -19.73 -15.05 -7.44
CA TYR A 202 -18.92 -14.29 -6.49
C TYR A 202 -17.52 -14.88 -6.32
N ILE A 203 -17.43 -16.20 -6.17
CA ILE A 203 -16.15 -16.89 -6.05
C ILE A 203 -15.29 -16.70 -7.30
N ASN A 204 -15.89 -16.78 -8.49
CA ASN A 204 -15.21 -16.52 -9.75
C ASN A 204 -14.71 -15.07 -9.84
N ARG A 205 -15.47 -14.09 -9.34
CA ARG A 205 -15.02 -12.69 -9.27
C ARG A 205 -13.81 -12.52 -8.37
N ILE A 206 -13.81 -13.12 -7.18
CA ILE A 206 -12.66 -13.09 -6.27
C ILE A 206 -11.45 -13.78 -6.89
N LYS A 207 -11.63 -15.02 -7.37
CA LYS A 207 -10.56 -15.81 -8.02
C LYS A 207 -9.93 -15.03 -9.18
N ASN A 208 -10.75 -14.52 -10.10
CA ASN A 208 -10.24 -13.81 -11.28
C ASN A 208 -9.69 -12.42 -10.93
N GLY A 209 -10.22 -11.76 -9.90
CA GLY A 209 -9.70 -10.48 -9.43
C GLY A 209 -8.32 -10.62 -8.79
N VAL A 210 -8.12 -11.60 -7.90
CA VAL A 210 -6.80 -11.87 -7.31
C VAL A 210 -5.82 -12.43 -8.34
N LEU A 211 -6.29 -13.24 -9.30
CA LEU A 211 -5.46 -13.64 -10.44
C LEU A 211 -4.98 -12.42 -11.25
N GLY A 212 -5.89 -11.49 -11.53
CA GLY A 212 -5.57 -10.24 -12.21
C GLY A 212 -4.55 -9.41 -11.43
N ASP A 213 -4.66 -9.37 -10.11
CA ASP A 213 -3.73 -8.69 -9.21
C ASP A 213 -2.31 -9.27 -9.29
N GLY A 214 -2.19 -10.59 -9.10
CA GLY A 214 -0.90 -11.27 -9.18
C GLY A 214 -0.26 -11.19 -10.57
N VAL A 215 -1.04 -11.35 -11.65
CA VAL A 215 -0.53 -11.18 -13.02
C VAL A 215 -0.08 -9.75 -13.28
N ASN A 216 -0.85 -8.76 -12.83
CA ASN A 216 -0.47 -7.34 -12.98
C ASN A 216 0.77 -6.99 -12.16
N SER A 217 0.96 -7.59 -10.98
CA SER A 217 2.17 -7.45 -10.17
C SER A 217 3.39 -8.10 -10.84
N ALA A 218 3.22 -9.26 -11.48
CA ALA A 218 4.29 -9.89 -12.26
C ALA A 218 4.69 -9.02 -13.46
N ILE A 219 3.72 -8.50 -14.22
CA ILE A 219 3.95 -7.58 -15.34
C ILE A 219 4.64 -6.29 -14.84
N ALA A 220 4.17 -5.72 -13.72
CA ALA A 220 4.78 -4.54 -13.11
C ALA A 220 6.26 -4.77 -12.81
N ALA A 221 6.61 -5.90 -12.19
CA ALA A 221 8.00 -6.25 -11.90
C ALA A 221 8.86 -6.42 -13.17
N VAL A 222 8.33 -7.05 -14.22
CA VAL A 222 9.00 -7.14 -15.54
C VAL A 222 9.34 -5.75 -16.07
N PHE A 223 8.43 -4.80 -15.95
CA PHE A 223 8.64 -3.41 -16.39
C PHE A 223 9.21 -2.49 -15.29
N ASN A 224 9.85 -3.07 -14.27
CA ASN A 224 10.58 -2.37 -13.20
C ASN A 224 9.72 -1.45 -12.31
N THR A 225 8.47 -1.85 -12.09
CA THR A 225 7.52 -1.20 -11.19
C THR A 225 7.27 -2.07 -9.97
N PHE A 226 6.97 -1.43 -8.83
CA PHE A 226 6.63 -2.12 -7.60
C PHE A 226 5.32 -2.92 -7.71
N PRO A 227 5.11 -3.92 -6.84
CA PRO A 227 3.87 -4.67 -6.78
C PRO A 227 2.65 -3.77 -6.63
N ASN A 228 1.56 -4.17 -7.26
CA ASN A 228 0.27 -3.51 -7.14
C ASN A 228 -0.70 -4.35 -6.31
N THR A 229 -1.83 -3.73 -5.97
CA THR A 229 -2.96 -4.34 -5.25
C THR A 229 -4.22 -3.56 -5.65
N THR A 230 -5.40 -4.08 -5.31
CA THR A 230 -6.66 -3.34 -5.51
C THR A 230 -6.67 -2.02 -4.74
N PHE A 231 -7.27 -0.99 -5.35
CA PHE A 231 -7.35 0.34 -4.74
C PHE A 231 -8.70 0.53 -4.04
N SER A 232 -8.75 0.25 -2.73
CA SER A 232 -9.96 0.34 -1.89
C SER A 232 -10.67 1.69 -1.95
N GLN A 233 -9.95 2.78 -2.24
CA GLN A 233 -10.52 4.12 -2.39
C GLN A 233 -11.52 4.21 -3.56
N ASN A 234 -11.38 3.37 -4.58
CA ASN A 234 -12.31 3.34 -5.71
C ASN A 234 -13.72 2.96 -5.26
N ASN A 235 -13.86 2.13 -4.22
CA ASN A 235 -15.15 1.80 -3.64
C ASN A 235 -15.86 3.06 -3.08
N GLY A 236 -15.10 4.00 -2.52
CA GLY A 236 -15.64 5.30 -2.09
C GLY A 236 -16.14 6.17 -3.26
N VAL A 237 -15.43 6.17 -4.39
CA VAL A 237 -15.84 6.88 -5.60
C VAL A 237 -17.12 6.27 -6.18
N ILE A 238 -17.21 4.95 -6.27
CA ILE A 238 -18.40 4.24 -6.75
C ILE A 238 -19.58 4.51 -5.81
N GLN A 239 -19.36 4.49 -4.50
CA GLN A 239 -20.41 4.78 -3.51
C GLN A 239 -20.99 6.20 -3.68
N LEU A 240 -20.14 7.18 -4.00
CA LEU A 240 -20.58 8.57 -4.18
C LEU A 240 -21.21 8.82 -5.56
N THR A 241 -20.68 8.19 -6.62
CA THR A 241 -21.16 8.40 -8.00
C THR A 241 -22.32 7.50 -8.39
N GLY A 242 -22.45 6.34 -7.75
CA GLY A 242 -23.36 5.27 -8.17
C GLY A 242 -22.93 4.57 -9.47
N ILE A 243 -21.73 4.84 -9.99
CA ILE A 243 -21.27 4.34 -11.28
C ILE A 243 -20.21 3.24 -11.06
N ALA A 244 -20.59 1.98 -11.26
CA ALA A 244 -19.71 0.81 -11.18
C ALA A 244 -19.35 0.23 -12.58
N SER A 245 -19.34 1.06 -13.62
CA SER A 245 -19.15 0.61 -15.00
C SER A 245 -17.69 0.25 -15.30
N ARG A 246 -17.46 -0.97 -15.81
CA ARG A 246 -16.13 -1.42 -16.27
C ARG A 246 -15.50 -0.52 -17.33
N HIS A 247 -16.32 0.14 -18.16
CA HIS A 247 -15.84 1.01 -19.24
C HIS A 247 -15.09 2.21 -18.69
N VAL A 248 -15.51 2.75 -17.53
CA VAL A 248 -14.81 3.85 -16.85
C VAL A 248 -13.40 3.40 -16.47
N GLY A 249 -13.25 2.19 -15.91
CA GLY A 249 -11.95 1.61 -15.60
C GLY A 249 -11.05 1.44 -16.82
N VAL A 250 -11.60 0.96 -17.95
CA VAL A 250 -10.85 0.80 -19.21
C VAL A 250 -10.34 2.14 -19.74
N TRP A 251 -11.18 3.18 -19.75
CA TRP A 251 -10.78 4.53 -20.16
C TRP A 251 -9.71 5.12 -19.25
N ILE A 252 -9.86 4.98 -17.94
CA ILE A 252 -8.84 5.42 -16.98
C ILE A 252 -7.52 4.68 -17.21
N GLY A 253 -7.56 3.36 -17.42
CA GLY A 253 -6.38 2.57 -17.75
C GLY A 253 -5.67 3.05 -19.02
N ALA A 254 -6.42 3.32 -20.09
CA ALA A 254 -5.87 3.86 -21.33
C ALA A 254 -5.23 5.25 -21.14
N ILE A 255 -5.90 6.14 -20.39
CA ILE A 255 -5.36 7.46 -20.05
C ILE A 255 -4.06 7.34 -19.25
N LEU A 256 -4.01 6.47 -18.25
CA LEU A 256 -2.81 6.26 -17.43
C LEU A 256 -1.65 5.65 -18.23
N ILE A 257 -1.93 4.73 -19.16
CA ILE A 257 -0.90 4.21 -20.09
C ILE A 257 -0.34 5.35 -20.94
N LEU A 258 -1.21 6.16 -21.56
CA LEU A 258 -0.78 7.30 -22.36
C LEU A 258 0.05 8.28 -21.53
N MET A 259 -0.40 8.62 -20.31
CA MET A 259 0.34 9.50 -19.41
C MET A 259 1.69 8.92 -19.00
N GLY A 260 1.77 7.60 -18.76
CA GLY A 260 3.01 6.93 -18.37
C GLY A 260 4.09 6.94 -19.46
N LEU A 261 3.70 7.03 -20.73
CA LEU A 261 4.64 7.12 -21.86
C LEU A 261 5.36 8.47 -21.94
N PHE A 262 4.77 9.54 -21.36
CA PHE A 262 5.34 10.89 -21.40
C PHE A 262 6.12 11.18 -20.10
N PRO A 263 7.46 11.14 -20.13
CA PRO A 263 8.28 11.29 -18.93
C PRO A 263 8.19 12.70 -18.30
N HIS A 264 7.70 13.70 -19.03
CA HIS A 264 7.40 15.04 -18.50
C HIS A 264 6.35 15.01 -17.38
N ILE A 265 5.38 14.11 -17.45
CA ILE A 265 4.40 13.95 -16.37
C ILE A 265 5.11 13.42 -15.12
N GLY A 266 6.01 12.43 -15.31
CA GLY A 266 6.86 11.91 -14.24
C GLY A 266 7.79 12.96 -13.62
N SER A 267 8.36 13.88 -14.42
CA SER A 267 9.23 14.93 -13.90
C SER A 267 8.47 15.94 -13.04
N ILE A 268 7.25 16.32 -13.44
CA ILE A 268 6.37 17.17 -12.62
C ILE A 268 6.03 16.49 -11.29
N LEU A 269 5.67 15.19 -11.32
CA LEU A 269 5.36 14.45 -10.11
C LEU A 269 6.58 14.30 -9.18
N ARG A 270 7.79 14.15 -9.72
CA ARG A 270 9.03 14.13 -8.92
C ARG A 270 9.41 15.50 -8.35
N ALA A 271 8.95 16.58 -8.98
CA ALA A 271 9.18 17.94 -8.51
C ALA A 271 8.24 18.33 -7.35
N LEU A 272 7.23 17.52 -7.04
CA LEU A 272 6.35 17.72 -5.88
C LEU A 272 7.17 17.58 -4.58
N PRO A 273 7.20 18.62 -3.73
CA PRO A 273 7.91 18.51 -2.45
C PRO A 273 7.24 17.50 -1.51
N ASN A 274 8.05 16.79 -0.73
CA ASN A 274 7.56 15.82 0.27
C ASN A 274 6.47 16.39 1.19
N PRO A 275 6.55 17.65 1.70
CA PRO A 275 5.48 18.20 2.55
C PRO A 275 4.11 18.26 1.87
N VAL A 276 4.07 18.56 0.56
CA VAL A 276 2.82 18.63 -0.22
C VAL A 276 2.21 17.23 -0.33
N LEU A 277 3.03 16.22 -0.65
CA LEU A 277 2.62 14.82 -0.67
C LEU A 277 2.20 14.34 0.72
N GLY A 278 2.91 14.75 1.78
CA GLY A 278 2.60 14.43 3.17
C GLY A 278 1.18 14.84 3.58
N GLY A 279 0.78 16.07 3.24
CA GLY A 279 -0.58 16.55 3.52
C GLY A 279 -1.67 15.69 2.86
N ALA A 280 -1.47 15.28 1.61
CA ALA A 280 -2.41 14.42 0.89
C ALA A 280 -2.38 12.96 1.40
N THR A 281 -1.19 12.41 1.63
CA THR A 281 -1.01 11.01 2.05
C THR A 281 -1.57 10.74 3.44
N ILE A 282 -1.55 11.70 4.37
CA ILE A 282 -2.23 11.57 5.67
C ILE A 282 -3.73 11.31 5.48
N VAL A 283 -4.39 12.05 4.57
CA VAL A 283 -5.80 11.83 4.26
C VAL A 283 -6.01 10.46 3.59
N MET A 284 -5.16 10.12 2.63
CA MET A 284 -5.26 8.84 1.91
C MET A 284 -5.07 7.63 2.83
N PHE A 285 -4.04 7.61 3.67
CA PHE A 285 -3.78 6.48 4.57
C PHE A 285 -4.73 6.46 5.77
N GLY A 286 -5.15 7.64 6.26
CA GLY A 286 -6.19 7.74 7.28
C GLY A 286 -7.52 7.19 6.79
N THR A 287 -7.93 7.49 5.56
CA THR A 287 -9.16 6.94 4.97
C THR A 287 -9.08 5.43 4.73
N VAL A 288 -7.91 4.89 4.38
CA VAL A 288 -7.68 3.42 4.33
C VAL A 288 -7.88 2.78 5.71
N ALA A 289 -7.31 3.37 6.78
CA ALA A 289 -7.53 2.87 8.13
C ALA A 289 -9.02 2.89 8.52
N VAL A 290 -9.73 3.97 8.18
CA VAL A 290 -11.18 4.08 8.42
C VAL A 290 -11.98 3.06 7.60
N ALA A 291 -11.57 2.74 6.37
CA ALA A 291 -12.21 1.69 5.58
C ALA A 291 -12.08 0.31 6.25
N GLY A 292 -10.91 -0.01 6.80
CA GLY A 292 -10.71 -1.21 7.62
C GLY A 292 -11.62 -1.25 8.84
N ILE A 293 -11.74 -0.12 9.56
CA ILE A 293 -12.65 0.00 10.72
C ILE A 293 -14.12 -0.18 10.31
N LYS A 294 -14.53 0.36 9.16
CA LYS A 294 -15.89 0.16 8.63
C LYS A 294 -16.20 -1.32 8.36
N ILE A 295 -15.23 -2.09 7.88
CA ILE A 295 -15.38 -3.55 7.72
C ILE A 295 -15.47 -4.22 9.09
N LEU A 296 -14.62 -3.83 10.06
CA LEU A 296 -14.68 -4.38 11.42
C LEU A 296 -16.01 -4.07 12.11
N ALA A 297 -16.65 -2.93 11.80
CA ALA A 297 -17.95 -2.56 12.34
C ALA A 297 -19.10 -3.49 11.89
N THR A 298 -18.91 -4.31 10.85
CA THR A 298 -19.90 -5.33 10.45
C THR A 298 -19.72 -6.66 11.22
N VAL A 299 -18.71 -6.79 12.07
CA VAL A 299 -18.39 -8.02 12.80
C VAL A 299 -18.99 -7.97 14.20
N ASN A 300 -19.59 -9.08 14.64
CA ASN A 300 -20.01 -9.24 16.03
C ASN A 300 -18.77 -9.31 16.95
N MET A 301 -18.61 -8.30 17.82
CA MET A 301 -17.49 -8.18 18.75
C MET A 301 -17.68 -9.08 20.00
N ASN A 302 -17.75 -10.38 19.78
CA ASN A 302 -17.77 -11.37 20.85
C ASN A 302 -16.37 -11.52 21.49
N ARG A 303 -16.28 -12.22 22.64
CA ARG A 303 -15.03 -12.40 23.40
C ARG A 303 -13.88 -12.97 22.54
N ARG A 304 -14.18 -13.88 21.61
CA ARG A 304 -13.20 -14.45 20.68
C ARG A 304 -12.68 -13.39 19.71
N ASN A 305 -13.57 -12.71 19.01
CA ASN A 305 -13.21 -11.74 17.97
C ASN A 305 -12.47 -10.54 18.57
N MET A 306 -12.87 -10.08 19.76
CA MET A 306 -12.16 -9.03 20.50
C MET A 306 -10.73 -9.46 20.87
N LEU A 307 -10.54 -10.70 21.32
CA LEU A 307 -9.20 -11.21 21.66
C LEU A 307 -8.30 -11.29 20.42
N ILE A 308 -8.81 -11.87 19.33
CA ILE A 308 -8.09 -11.95 18.05
C ILE A 308 -7.66 -10.55 17.60
N LEU A 309 -8.59 -9.59 17.63
CA LEU A 309 -8.35 -8.21 17.22
C LEU A 309 -7.31 -7.53 18.11
N ALA A 310 -7.45 -7.66 19.43
CA ALA A 310 -6.55 -7.05 20.41
C ALA A 310 -5.11 -7.53 20.26
N VAL A 311 -4.90 -8.85 20.13
CA VAL A 311 -3.55 -9.42 19.96
C VAL A 311 -2.97 -9.04 18.60
N SER A 312 -3.78 -9.06 17.54
CA SER A 312 -3.32 -8.71 16.19
C SER A 312 -2.91 -7.24 16.07
N PHE A 313 -3.69 -6.32 16.64
CA PHE A 313 -3.30 -4.91 16.72
C PHE A 313 -2.12 -4.69 17.65
N GLY A 314 -2.10 -5.34 18.83
CA GLY A 314 -1.00 -5.25 19.77
C GLY A 314 0.33 -5.67 19.15
N MET A 315 0.34 -6.77 18.40
CA MET A 315 1.53 -7.24 17.69
C MET A 315 1.88 -6.37 16.49
N GLY A 316 0.91 -6.08 15.61
CA GLY A 316 1.15 -5.31 14.38
C GLY A 316 1.57 -3.86 14.65
N ILE A 317 0.78 -3.13 15.44
CA ILE A 317 1.08 -1.73 15.81
C ILE A 317 2.26 -1.69 16.80
N GLY A 318 2.39 -2.68 17.69
CA GLY A 318 3.50 -2.75 18.65
C GLY A 318 4.86 -2.80 17.95
N VAL A 319 5.01 -3.61 16.91
CA VAL A 319 6.24 -3.66 16.09
C VAL A 319 6.55 -2.31 15.43
N LEU A 320 5.53 -1.58 14.98
CA LEU A 320 5.71 -0.25 14.39
C LEU A 320 6.29 0.75 15.39
N LEU A 321 5.85 0.66 16.65
CA LEU A 321 6.24 1.56 17.75
C LEU A 321 7.55 1.14 18.41
N VAL A 322 7.89 -0.14 18.37
CA VAL A 322 9.10 -0.71 18.98
C VAL A 322 9.93 -1.45 17.92
N PRO A 323 10.56 -0.73 16.97
CA PRO A 323 11.31 -1.33 15.86
C PRO A 323 12.51 -2.16 16.34
N GLN A 324 13.03 -1.91 17.55
CA GLN A 324 14.13 -2.67 18.14
C GLN A 324 13.77 -4.13 18.39
N PHE A 325 12.47 -4.45 18.53
CA PHE A 325 11.99 -5.82 18.75
C PHE A 325 12.46 -6.77 17.65
N ALA A 326 12.31 -6.38 16.38
CA ALA A 326 12.68 -7.21 15.25
C ALA A 326 14.20 -7.47 15.19
N GLY A 327 15.01 -6.46 15.50
CA GLY A 327 16.46 -6.57 15.56
C GLY A 327 16.93 -7.47 16.71
N ALA A 328 16.32 -7.31 17.89
CA ALA A 328 16.58 -8.17 19.05
C ALA A 328 16.15 -9.62 18.80
N LEU A 329 15.00 -9.84 18.13
CA LEU A 329 14.54 -11.17 17.76
C LEU A 329 15.55 -11.85 16.82
N ALA A 330 16.05 -11.12 15.83
CA ALA A 330 17.05 -11.64 14.90
C ALA A 330 18.35 -12.03 15.59
N SER A 331 18.85 -11.20 16.51
CA SER A 331 20.11 -11.45 17.22
C SER A 331 20.01 -12.59 18.23
N ASN A 332 18.92 -12.68 18.99
CA ASN A 332 18.74 -13.70 20.02
C ASN A 332 18.48 -15.10 19.44
N ILE A 333 17.73 -15.21 18.35
CA ILE A 333 17.52 -16.50 17.67
C ILE A 333 18.81 -16.94 16.96
N GLY A 334 19.54 -15.98 16.37
CA GLY A 334 20.78 -16.25 15.66
C GLY A 334 20.60 -16.97 14.32
N GLY A 335 21.68 -16.98 13.54
CA GLY A 335 21.72 -17.65 12.23
C GLY A 335 20.76 -17.10 11.18
N THR A 336 20.56 -17.88 10.12
CA THR A 336 19.67 -17.52 9.00
C THR A 336 18.20 -17.45 9.43
N PHE A 337 17.78 -18.34 10.34
CA PHE A 337 16.42 -18.35 10.86
C PHE A 337 16.10 -17.11 11.69
N GLY A 338 17.04 -16.63 12.52
CA GLY A 338 16.88 -15.36 13.23
C GLY A 338 16.74 -14.17 12.29
N LYS A 339 17.59 -14.06 11.26
CA LYS A 339 17.48 -13.01 10.24
C LYS A 339 16.12 -13.04 9.53
N LEU A 340 15.63 -14.23 9.20
CA LEU A 340 14.32 -14.43 8.60
C LEU A 340 13.20 -13.92 9.52
N MET A 341 13.19 -14.36 10.78
CA MET A 341 12.19 -13.96 11.76
C MET A 341 12.24 -12.44 11.99
N GLY A 342 13.42 -11.86 12.14
CA GLY A 342 13.58 -10.40 12.24
C GLY A 342 13.01 -9.68 11.03
N SER A 343 13.24 -10.18 9.82
CA SER A 343 12.69 -9.56 8.61
C SER A 343 11.16 -9.64 8.56
N ILE A 344 10.57 -10.80 8.86
CA ILE A 344 9.11 -11.00 8.89
C ILE A 344 8.47 -10.11 9.97
N PHE A 345 9.04 -10.09 11.17
CA PHE A 345 8.50 -9.36 12.32
C PHE A 345 8.96 -7.89 12.38
N SER A 346 9.64 -7.38 11.34
CA SER A 346 9.96 -5.95 11.20
C SER A 346 8.82 -5.14 10.61
N SER A 347 7.89 -5.80 9.91
CA SER A 347 6.76 -5.15 9.26
C SER A 347 5.50 -5.33 10.10
N ALA A 348 4.83 -4.21 10.36
CA ALA A 348 3.56 -4.18 11.09
C ALA A 348 2.50 -5.04 10.41
N ILE A 349 2.48 -5.00 9.06
CA ILE A 349 1.49 -5.66 8.22
C ILE A 349 1.66 -7.18 8.27
N THR A 350 2.88 -7.67 8.09
CA THR A 350 3.17 -9.13 8.16
C THR A 350 2.95 -9.65 9.58
N THR A 351 3.42 -8.93 10.59
CA THR A 351 3.26 -9.32 12.00
C THR A 351 1.79 -9.40 12.38
N GLY A 352 1.03 -8.34 12.15
CA GLY A 352 -0.40 -8.29 12.46
C GLY A 352 -1.24 -9.23 11.59
N GLY A 353 -0.93 -9.30 10.29
CA GLY A 353 -1.60 -10.18 9.32
C GLY A 353 -1.42 -11.66 9.65
N LEU A 354 -0.20 -12.09 9.97
CA LEU A 354 0.04 -13.46 10.42
C LEU A 354 -0.65 -13.75 11.75
N THR A 355 -0.61 -12.80 12.70
CA THR A 355 -1.25 -12.96 14.01
C THR A 355 -2.76 -13.18 13.86
N VAL A 356 -3.43 -12.37 13.05
CA VAL A 356 -4.88 -12.51 12.85
C VAL A 356 -5.22 -13.81 12.13
N LEU A 357 -4.41 -14.22 11.14
CA LEU A 357 -4.62 -15.47 10.41
C LEU A 357 -4.44 -16.69 11.30
N ILE A 358 -3.36 -16.73 12.07
CA ILE A 358 -3.03 -17.84 12.97
C ILE A 358 -4.09 -17.94 14.07
N LEU A 359 -4.43 -16.84 14.73
CA LEU A 359 -5.42 -16.86 15.81
C LEU A 359 -6.83 -17.20 15.30
N SER A 360 -7.22 -16.66 14.13
CA SER A 360 -8.50 -17.00 13.52
C SER A 360 -8.58 -18.50 13.22
N ALA A 361 -7.51 -19.09 12.68
CA ALA A 361 -7.41 -20.51 12.37
C ALA A 361 -7.43 -21.41 13.62
N ILE A 362 -6.65 -21.08 14.65
CA ILE A 362 -6.57 -21.85 15.90
C ILE A 362 -7.90 -21.81 16.66
N MET A 363 -8.49 -20.62 16.79
CA MET A 363 -9.69 -20.46 17.61
C MET A 363 -10.96 -20.95 16.93
N GLY A 364 -10.94 -21.13 15.59
CA GLY A 364 -12.04 -21.66 14.77
C GLY A 364 -13.32 -20.83 14.81
N GLU A 365 -14.10 -20.79 13.73
CA GLU A 365 -15.45 -20.20 13.82
C GLU A 365 -16.34 -21.10 14.67
N LYS A 366 -16.76 -20.63 15.86
CA LYS A 366 -17.97 -21.19 16.47
C LYS A 366 -19.11 -20.82 15.55
N GLN A 367 -19.77 -21.83 14.96
CA GLN A 367 -21.10 -21.63 14.40
C GLN A 367 -21.97 -21.08 15.53
N GLU A 368 -22.38 -19.82 15.41
CA GLU A 368 -23.55 -19.34 16.14
C GLU A 368 -24.73 -20.07 15.49
N ASP A 369 -25.26 -21.07 16.20
CA ASP A 369 -26.51 -21.76 15.88
C ASP A 369 -27.69 -20.80 15.84
#